data_AF-A0A1Y6CXT5-F1
#
_entry.id   AF-A0A1Y6CXT5-F1
#
_cell.length_a   1.000
_cell.length_b   1.000
_cell.length_c   1.000
_cell.angle_alpha   90.00
_cell.angle_beta   90.00
_cell.angle_gamma   90.00
#
_symmetry.space_group_name_H-M   'P 1'
#
loop_
_entity.id
_entity.type
_entity.pdbx_description
1 polymer ?
#
loop_
_entity_poly.entity_id
_entity_poly.type
_entity_poly.pdbx_seq_one_letter_code
_entity_poly.pdbx_strand_id
1 'polypeptide(L)'
;MHIILDATDVWLEADFLDRMVTIEGLEIVGGEVPDFAECAPDSYGLKGSNDGINWVNVEGSFHEQDTSGSGVRYYFEPREEPLSPIDYRLVSNPGSVYHSWTTASGSEVAYLLVRSQTPVPFSPVDGVNYESGTSYDHYEVIYEGTATSYFDNGLASDGTVYYYSLLSFDSHFRYSDIVAEKAIPEERQKHKYFRFHIDSIYGCTDPYYEPRAYTEELSLFLDGEWYQVIIDSEGRGSVAGKSISVRSSVGDLANSDAKALFDSSRSWISPPVFVENHCNANAPVFAEVQFSEPVALTGYRVRAGDYIDQRGYTLYEKYYGQPDKVHWEFSDDGEMWNAIIDSYLDDIIYQDTEVIW
;
A
#
# COMPACT_ATOMS: atom_id res chain seq x y z
N MET A 1 8.79 25.96 -22.47
CA MET A 1 8.57 25.57 -23.88
C MET A 1 9.13 26.65 -24.80
N HIS A 2 9.94 26.32 -25.82
CA HIS A 2 10.36 27.24 -26.89
C HIS A 2 9.61 26.88 -28.18
N ILE A 3 8.91 27.85 -28.79
CA ILE A 3 8.45 27.77 -30.18
C ILE A 3 9.53 28.42 -31.03
N ILE A 4 10.17 27.69 -31.94
CA ILE A 4 11.20 28.25 -32.82
C ILE A 4 10.56 28.58 -34.17
N LEU A 5 10.79 29.80 -34.67
CA LEU A 5 10.33 30.31 -35.96
C LEU A 5 11.58 30.72 -36.78
N ASP A 6 11.94 29.94 -37.80
CA ASP A 6 13.01 30.07 -38.82
C ASP A 6 14.34 30.90 -38.60
N ALA A 7 15.40 30.37 -39.24
CA ALA A 7 16.73 30.84 -39.69
C ALA A 7 17.62 31.71 -38.78
N THR A 8 17.08 32.35 -37.74
CA THR A 8 17.79 33.30 -36.89
C THR A 8 17.59 33.07 -35.39
N ASP A 9 17.17 31.86 -34.98
CA ASP A 9 16.87 31.52 -33.59
C ASP A 9 15.83 32.47 -32.95
N VAL A 10 14.77 32.82 -33.69
CA VAL A 10 13.62 33.53 -33.08
C VAL A 10 12.78 32.50 -32.33
N TRP A 11 12.56 32.74 -31.04
CA TRP A 11 11.72 31.87 -30.23
C TRP A 11 10.76 32.61 -29.31
N LEU A 12 9.62 31.96 -29.04
CA LEU A 12 8.70 32.32 -27.98
C LEU A 12 8.82 31.31 -26.85
N GLU A 13 9.01 31.80 -25.62
CA GLU A 13 9.05 30.94 -24.44
C GLU A 13 7.77 31.05 -23.62
N ALA A 14 7.20 29.89 -23.30
CA ALA A 14 6.16 29.75 -22.29
C ALA A 14 6.72 28.96 -21.11
N ASP A 15 6.72 29.59 -19.94
CA ASP A 15 7.00 28.96 -18.66
C ASP A 15 5.67 28.58 -17.99
N PHE A 16 5.54 27.30 -17.61
CA PHE A 16 4.36 26.76 -16.94
C PHE A 16 4.56 26.70 -15.41
N LEU A 17 5.58 27.38 -14.91
CA LEU A 17 5.91 27.53 -13.49
C LEU A 17 6.12 26.16 -12.82
N ASP A 18 5.33 25.88 -11.79
CA ASP A 18 5.39 24.70 -10.94
C ASP A 18 4.54 23.53 -11.46
N ARG A 19 3.98 23.64 -12.66
CA ARG A 19 3.11 22.61 -13.24
C ARG A 19 3.69 22.02 -14.51
N MET A 20 3.89 20.72 -14.48
CA MET A 20 4.09 19.93 -15.70
C MET A 20 2.81 19.99 -16.52
N VAL A 21 2.93 20.31 -17.81
CA VAL A 21 1.80 20.34 -18.74
C VAL A 21 2.09 19.43 -19.92
N THR A 22 1.05 18.71 -20.36
CA THR A 22 1.07 18.01 -21.64
C THR A 22 0.61 18.98 -22.72
N ILE A 23 1.41 19.14 -23.77
CA ILE A 23 1.02 19.92 -24.93
C ILE A 23 0.44 18.95 -25.95
N GLU A 24 -0.84 19.12 -26.25
CA GLU A 24 -1.58 18.25 -27.18
C GLU A 24 -1.65 18.82 -28.61
N GLY A 25 -1.11 20.01 -28.82
CA GLY A 25 -1.09 20.64 -30.13
C GLY A 25 -0.51 22.05 -30.12
N LEU A 26 -0.47 22.64 -31.32
CA LEU A 26 0.01 23.97 -31.62
C LEU A 26 -0.89 24.58 -32.69
N GLU A 27 -1.31 25.83 -32.50
CA GLU A 27 -1.93 26.63 -33.55
C GLU A 27 -1.04 27.83 -33.85
N ILE A 28 -0.65 27.97 -35.12
CA ILE A 28 0.05 29.14 -35.63
C ILE A 28 -0.88 29.85 -36.60
N VAL A 29 -1.16 31.11 -36.31
CA VAL A 29 -1.88 31.99 -37.22
C VAL A 29 -0.83 32.88 -37.90
N GLY A 30 -0.62 32.67 -39.20
CA GLY A 30 0.32 33.47 -39.97
C GLY A 30 -0.16 34.90 -40.19
N GLY A 31 0.70 35.73 -40.79
CA GLY A 31 0.47 37.17 -40.95
C GLY A 31 -0.86 37.52 -41.63
N GLU A 32 -1.48 38.60 -41.14
CA GLU A 32 -2.78 39.10 -41.62
C GLU A 32 -2.66 39.57 -43.09
N VAL A 33 -3.56 39.07 -43.95
CA VAL A 33 -3.68 39.51 -45.35
C VAL A 33 -4.53 40.80 -45.38
N PRO A 34 -4.13 41.85 -46.13
CA PRO A 34 -3.02 41.87 -47.09
C PRO A 34 -1.67 42.34 -46.53
N ASP A 35 -1.65 42.94 -45.34
CA ASP A 35 -0.55 43.84 -44.97
C ASP A 35 0.71 43.13 -44.43
N PHE A 36 0.68 41.82 -44.11
CA PHE A 36 1.82 41.11 -43.49
C PHE A 36 1.96 39.64 -43.89
N ALA A 37 1.40 39.21 -45.01
CA ALA A 37 1.45 37.82 -45.47
C ALA A 37 2.89 37.26 -45.59
N GLU A 38 3.82 38.12 -45.98
CA GLU A 38 5.27 37.84 -46.12
C GLU A 38 6.04 37.69 -44.80
N CYS A 39 5.40 37.99 -43.66
CA CYS A 39 6.00 37.81 -42.33
C CYS A 39 5.51 36.52 -41.62
N ALA A 40 4.71 35.70 -42.30
CA ALA A 40 4.22 34.45 -41.76
C ALA A 40 5.37 33.42 -41.67
N PRO A 41 5.51 32.66 -40.56
CA PRO A 41 6.53 31.62 -40.49
C PRO A 41 6.23 30.50 -41.50
N ASP A 42 7.27 30.03 -42.16
CA ASP A 42 7.27 28.93 -43.11
C ASP A 42 7.89 27.65 -42.54
N SER A 43 8.66 27.76 -41.46
CA SER A 43 9.26 26.65 -40.71
C SER A 43 9.15 26.87 -39.19
N TYR A 44 8.63 25.86 -38.48
CA TYR A 44 8.45 25.93 -37.04
C TYR A 44 8.49 24.56 -36.36
N GLY A 45 8.77 24.58 -35.06
CA GLY A 45 8.68 23.41 -34.20
C GLY A 45 8.70 23.75 -32.72
N LEU A 46 8.37 22.77 -31.88
CA LEU A 46 8.39 22.91 -30.43
C LEU A 46 9.64 22.28 -29.83
N LYS A 47 10.16 22.92 -28.79
CA LYS A 47 11.12 22.32 -27.85
C LYS A 47 10.58 22.34 -26.42
N GLY A 48 10.76 21.23 -25.71
CA GLY A 48 10.45 21.07 -24.29
C GLY A 48 11.73 21.11 -23.43
N SER A 49 11.60 21.57 -22.19
CA SER A 49 12.65 21.54 -21.18
C SER A 49 12.00 21.42 -19.80
N ASN A 50 12.57 20.57 -18.94
CA ASN A 50 12.14 20.41 -17.55
C ASN A 50 13.04 21.20 -16.57
N ASP A 51 14.14 21.76 -17.04
CA ASP A 51 15.13 22.49 -16.22
C ASP A 51 15.36 23.94 -16.69
N GLY A 52 14.70 24.37 -17.77
CA GLY A 52 14.86 25.68 -18.39
C GLY A 52 16.19 25.89 -19.13
N ILE A 53 17.07 24.89 -19.15
CA ILE A 53 18.43 24.99 -19.69
C ILE A 53 18.61 24.05 -20.88
N ASN A 54 18.20 22.78 -20.73
CA ASN A 54 18.33 21.74 -21.73
C ASN A 54 17.02 21.60 -22.49
N TRP A 55 17.05 21.95 -23.77
CA TRP A 55 15.90 21.98 -24.66
C TRP A 55 15.96 20.84 -25.68
N VAL A 56 14.89 20.03 -25.74
CA VAL A 56 14.78 18.87 -26.63
C VAL A 56 13.62 19.08 -27.59
N ASN A 57 13.80 18.72 -28.87
CA ASN A 57 12.71 18.78 -29.85
C ASN A 57 11.54 17.90 -29.40
N VAL A 58 10.33 18.45 -29.46
CA VAL A 58 9.11 17.66 -29.34
C VAL A 58 8.94 16.89 -30.64
N GLU A 59 8.91 15.57 -30.54
CA GLU A 59 8.77 14.67 -31.68
C GLU A 59 7.49 14.98 -32.47
N GLY A 60 7.57 14.95 -33.80
CA GLY A 60 6.44 15.27 -34.68
C GLY A 60 6.05 16.74 -34.76
N SER A 61 6.68 17.64 -33.99
CA SER A 61 6.31 19.06 -33.98
C SER A 61 6.91 19.93 -35.08
N PHE A 62 7.93 19.43 -35.79
CA PHE A 62 8.59 20.18 -36.84
C PHE A 62 7.76 20.14 -38.13
N HIS A 63 7.44 21.33 -38.66
CA HIS A 63 6.69 21.48 -39.90
C HIS A 63 7.32 22.57 -40.77
N GLU A 64 7.23 22.35 -42.09
CA GLU A 64 7.61 23.31 -43.12
C GLU A 64 6.37 23.54 -44.00
N GLN A 65 5.64 24.62 -43.71
CA GLN A 65 4.41 25.00 -44.38
C GLN A 65 4.22 26.52 -44.35
N ASP A 66 3.88 27.10 -45.51
CA ASP A 66 3.48 28.50 -45.64
C ASP A 66 2.18 28.77 -44.85
N THR A 67 2.28 29.65 -43.86
CA THR A 67 1.15 30.07 -43.01
C THR A 67 0.52 31.40 -43.47
N SER A 68 0.93 31.97 -44.61
CA SER A 68 0.42 33.24 -45.09
C SER A 68 -1.11 33.21 -45.32
N GLY A 69 -1.84 34.13 -44.67
CA GLY A 69 -3.29 34.24 -44.81
C GLY A 69 -4.12 33.05 -44.33
N SER A 70 -3.52 32.09 -43.61
CA SER A 70 -4.22 30.94 -43.04
C SER A 70 -3.69 30.60 -41.65
N GLY A 71 -4.62 30.21 -40.75
CA GLY A 71 -4.24 29.56 -39.51
C GLY A 71 -3.96 28.09 -39.77
N VAL A 72 -2.83 27.59 -39.29
CA VAL A 72 -2.55 26.15 -39.30
C VAL A 72 -2.57 25.65 -37.87
N ARG A 73 -3.41 24.65 -37.64
CA ARG A 73 -3.53 23.97 -36.36
C ARG A 73 -3.03 22.55 -36.50
N TYR A 74 -2.04 22.21 -35.68
CA TYR A 74 -1.53 20.86 -35.49
C TYR A 74 -2.01 20.38 -34.14
N TYR A 75 -2.64 19.23 -34.13
CA TYR A 75 -2.77 18.45 -32.92
C TYR A 75 -1.62 17.46 -32.96
N PHE A 76 -0.83 17.38 -31.88
CA PHE A 76 0.04 16.23 -31.71
C PHE A 76 -0.90 15.06 -31.53
N GLU A 77 -0.78 14.05 -32.40
CA GLU A 77 -1.52 12.83 -32.16
C GLU A 77 -1.17 12.37 -30.74
N PRO A 78 -2.18 12.13 -29.87
CA PRO A 78 -1.91 11.55 -28.57
C PRO A 78 -1.03 10.33 -28.81
N ARG A 79 0.06 10.19 -28.06
CA ARG A 79 0.87 8.97 -28.16
C ARG A 79 -0.07 7.79 -28.01
N GLU A 80 -0.19 6.97 -29.04
CA GLU A 80 -1.16 5.88 -29.01
C GLU A 80 -0.68 4.77 -28.08
N GLU A 81 0.61 4.70 -27.76
CA GLU A 81 1.20 3.64 -26.95
C GLU A 81 1.55 4.11 -25.53
N PRO A 82 1.34 3.24 -24.53
CA PRO A 82 1.73 3.53 -23.15
C PRO A 82 3.24 3.52 -23.02
N LEU A 83 3.78 4.44 -22.21
CA LEU A 83 5.21 4.56 -21.99
C LEU A 83 5.59 3.94 -20.65
N SER A 84 6.79 3.35 -20.58
CA SER A 84 7.30 2.75 -19.36
C SER A 84 7.36 3.76 -18.23
N PRO A 85 6.95 3.39 -17.00
CA PRO A 85 7.13 4.24 -15.84
C PRO A 85 8.58 4.70 -15.67
N ILE A 86 8.78 5.90 -15.15
CA ILE A 86 10.12 6.46 -14.91
C ILE A 86 10.40 6.52 -13.41
N ASP A 87 11.69 6.66 -13.05
CA ASP A 87 12.13 6.74 -11.64
C ASP A 87 11.64 5.59 -10.75
N TYR A 88 11.55 4.37 -11.30
CA TYR A 88 11.16 3.20 -10.52
C TYR A 88 12.20 2.89 -9.44
N ARG A 89 11.76 2.85 -8.18
CA ARG A 89 12.60 2.67 -7.00
C ARG A 89 12.01 1.62 -6.08
N LEU A 90 12.90 0.80 -5.53
CA LEU A 90 12.61 -0.17 -4.49
C LEU A 90 13.26 0.25 -3.18
N VAL A 91 12.51 0.09 -2.08
CA VAL A 91 13.03 0.21 -0.71
C VAL A 91 12.72 -1.11 0.00
N SER A 92 13.76 -1.88 0.30
CA SER A 92 13.62 -3.09 1.10
C SER A 92 13.26 -2.74 2.54
N ASN A 93 12.30 -3.48 3.10
CA ASN A 93 11.91 -3.43 4.50
C ASN A 93 11.93 -4.85 5.07
N PRO A 94 11.81 -5.01 6.40
CA PRO A 94 11.67 -6.31 7.05
C PRO A 94 10.53 -7.17 6.47
N GLY A 95 10.85 -8.12 5.58
CA GLY A 95 9.84 -9.00 4.98
C GLY A 95 8.86 -8.34 4.01
N SER A 96 9.18 -7.14 3.51
CA SER A 96 8.39 -6.43 2.50
C SER A 96 9.29 -5.58 1.60
N VAL A 97 8.74 -5.14 0.46
CA VAL A 97 9.40 -4.19 -0.45
C VAL A 97 8.41 -3.08 -0.78
N TYR A 98 8.84 -1.83 -0.57
CA TYR A 98 8.09 -0.66 -1.03
C TYR A 98 8.50 -0.28 -2.45
N HIS A 99 7.52 -0.11 -3.31
CA HIS A 99 7.64 0.28 -4.70
C HIS A 99 7.19 1.72 -4.88
N SER A 100 7.92 2.50 -5.67
CA SER A 100 7.49 3.83 -6.10
C SER A 100 7.98 4.13 -7.51
N TRP A 101 7.17 4.82 -8.31
CA TRP A 101 7.51 5.23 -9.67
C TRP A 101 6.81 6.54 -10.01
N THR A 102 7.15 7.11 -11.16
CA THR A 102 6.51 8.29 -11.72
C THR A 102 5.83 7.92 -13.04
N THR A 103 4.65 8.47 -13.28
CA THR A 103 3.92 8.34 -14.55
C THR A 103 4.75 8.93 -15.69
N ALA A 104 4.80 8.23 -16.81
CA ALA A 104 5.33 8.79 -18.05
C ALA A 104 4.27 9.69 -18.71
N SER A 105 4.47 10.06 -19.98
CA SER A 105 3.53 10.89 -20.73
C SER A 105 3.00 10.18 -21.98
N GLY A 106 2.69 8.88 -21.88
CA GLY A 106 2.10 8.06 -22.94
C GLY A 106 0.56 7.97 -22.84
N SER A 107 -0.02 6.91 -23.40
CA SER A 107 -1.46 6.61 -23.29
C SER A 107 -1.85 5.77 -22.05
N GLU A 108 -0.93 5.58 -21.11
CA GLU A 108 -1.17 4.77 -19.93
C GLU A 108 -2.37 5.22 -19.09
N VAL A 109 -3.20 4.25 -18.70
CA VAL A 109 -4.34 4.45 -17.80
C VAL A 109 -4.11 3.80 -16.44
N ALA A 110 -3.19 2.84 -16.35
CA ALA A 110 -2.86 2.09 -15.14
C ALA A 110 -1.48 1.40 -15.26
N TYR A 111 -1.09 0.73 -14.17
CA TYR A 111 0.17 0.03 -14.01
C TYR A 111 -0.05 -1.43 -13.65
N LEU A 112 0.88 -2.27 -14.11
CA LEU A 112 0.98 -3.68 -13.76
C LEU A 112 2.32 -3.92 -13.08
N LEU A 113 2.29 -4.50 -11.88
CA LEU A 113 3.49 -4.91 -11.15
C LEU A 113 3.46 -6.42 -10.93
N VAL A 114 4.50 -7.08 -11.45
CA VAL A 114 4.65 -8.53 -11.42
C VAL A 114 5.90 -8.92 -10.64
N ARG A 115 5.76 -9.91 -9.77
CA ARG A 115 6.82 -10.46 -8.93
C ARG A 115 7.22 -11.86 -9.39
N SER A 116 8.49 -12.22 -9.23
CA SER A 116 9.06 -13.53 -9.51
C SER A 116 10.23 -13.83 -8.57
N GLN A 117 10.51 -15.10 -8.31
CA GLN A 117 11.75 -15.55 -7.65
C GLN A 117 12.84 -15.99 -8.66
N THR A 118 12.58 -15.83 -9.95
CA THR A 118 13.52 -16.11 -11.03
C THR A 118 13.90 -14.80 -11.76
N PRO A 119 15.11 -14.71 -12.34
CA PRO A 119 15.56 -13.50 -13.04
C PRO A 119 14.93 -13.30 -14.41
N VAL A 120 14.01 -14.17 -14.86
CA VAL A 120 13.37 -14.03 -16.17
C VAL A 120 12.37 -12.87 -16.07
N PRO A 121 12.47 -11.84 -16.93
CA PRO A 121 11.46 -10.78 -16.96
C PRO A 121 10.13 -11.32 -17.47
N PHE A 122 9.03 -10.81 -16.92
CA PHE A 122 7.69 -11.08 -17.42
C PHE A 122 7.59 -10.64 -18.89
N SER A 123 6.65 -11.18 -19.67
CA SER A 123 6.41 -10.71 -21.03
C SER A 123 4.91 -10.72 -21.26
N PRO A 124 4.22 -9.58 -21.06
CA PRO A 124 2.78 -9.53 -21.29
C PRO A 124 2.47 -9.71 -22.76
N VAL A 125 1.23 -10.15 -23.03
CA VAL A 125 0.66 -10.20 -24.37
C VAL A 125 -0.39 -9.11 -24.46
N ASP A 126 -0.26 -8.24 -25.47
CA ASP A 126 -1.25 -7.18 -25.71
C ASP A 126 -2.66 -7.73 -25.87
N GLY A 127 -3.63 -7.02 -25.31
CA GLY A 127 -5.05 -7.40 -25.30
C GLY A 127 -5.43 -8.44 -24.25
N VAL A 128 -4.48 -8.95 -23.46
CA VAL A 128 -4.74 -9.82 -22.31
C VAL A 128 -4.77 -8.96 -21.04
N ASN A 129 -5.82 -9.11 -20.23
CA ASN A 129 -5.87 -8.51 -18.89
C ASN A 129 -5.15 -9.42 -17.88
N TYR A 130 -4.34 -8.82 -17.02
CA TYR A 130 -3.62 -9.50 -15.93
C TYR A 130 -4.10 -8.94 -14.59
N GLU A 131 -4.92 -9.72 -13.88
CA GLU A 131 -5.58 -9.27 -12.64
C GLU A 131 -4.67 -9.50 -11.42
N SER A 132 -4.66 -8.57 -10.47
CA SER A 132 -3.96 -8.76 -9.19
C SER A 132 -4.39 -10.04 -8.47
N GLY A 133 -3.44 -10.75 -7.86
CA GLY A 133 -3.63 -12.02 -7.16
C GLY A 133 -3.59 -13.25 -8.07
N THR A 134 -3.41 -13.08 -9.38
CA THR A 134 -3.23 -14.20 -10.31
C THR A 134 -1.76 -14.59 -10.45
N SER A 135 -1.50 -15.89 -10.63
CA SER A 135 -0.16 -16.43 -10.89
C SER A 135 -0.07 -17.05 -12.28
N TYR A 136 1.04 -16.80 -12.96
CA TYR A 136 1.32 -17.33 -14.29
C TYR A 136 2.71 -17.95 -14.30
N ASP A 137 2.79 -19.28 -14.41
CA ASP A 137 4.05 -20.03 -14.31
C ASP A 137 4.80 -19.71 -13.00
N HIS A 138 5.87 -18.91 -13.06
CA HIS A 138 6.67 -18.50 -11.91
C HIS A 138 6.51 -17.00 -11.56
N TYR A 139 5.50 -16.35 -12.15
CA TYR A 139 5.14 -14.96 -11.92
C TYR A 139 3.87 -14.85 -11.08
N GLU A 140 3.78 -13.76 -10.33
CA GLU A 140 2.58 -13.36 -9.61
C GLU A 140 2.29 -11.89 -9.89
N VAL A 141 1.07 -11.58 -10.28
CA VAL A 141 0.61 -10.20 -10.43
C VAL A 141 0.28 -9.68 -9.03
N ILE A 142 1.17 -8.88 -8.47
CA ILE A 142 0.99 -8.36 -7.11
C ILE A 142 0.21 -7.05 -7.09
N TYR A 143 0.15 -6.31 -8.21
CA TYR A 143 -0.63 -5.08 -8.28
C TYR A 143 -1.08 -4.74 -9.71
N GLU A 144 -2.32 -4.25 -9.81
CA GLU A 144 -2.95 -3.69 -11.01
C GLU A 144 -3.74 -2.45 -10.56
N GLY A 145 -3.42 -1.25 -11.09
CA GLY A 145 -4.14 -0.04 -10.70
C GLY A 145 -3.45 1.27 -11.08
N THR A 146 -4.00 2.39 -10.60
CA THR A 146 -3.57 3.75 -10.98
C THR A 146 -2.62 4.43 -10.00
N ALA A 147 -2.47 3.92 -8.78
CA ALA A 147 -1.49 4.43 -7.81
C ALA A 147 -0.06 4.24 -8.34
N THR A 148 0.82 5.13 -7.91
CA THR A 148 2.24 5.19 -8.31
C THR A 148 3.18 4.66 -7.22
N SER A 149 2.62 3.89 -6.29
CA SER A 149 3.34 3.24 -5.20
C SER A 149 2.59 2.01 -4.71
N TYR A 150 3.32 1.01 -4.22
CA TYR A 150 2.74 -0.24 -3.70
C TYR A 150 3.63 -0.86 -2.62
N PHE A 151 3.02 -1.51 -1.62
CA PHE A 151 3.73 -2.31 -0.62
C PHE A 151 3.54 -3.79 -0.91
N ASP A 152 4.64 -4.47 -1.25
CA ASP A 152 4.66 -5.92 -1.43
C ASP A 152 5.04 -6.58 -0.10
N ASN A 153 4.04 -7.08 0.63
CA ASN A 153 4.18 -7.62 1.98
C ASN A 153 4.27 -9.15 2.00
N GLY A 154 4.62 -9.72 3.16
CA GLY A 154 4.61 -11.18 3.36
C GLY A 154 5.75 -11.91 2.64
N LEU A 155 6.80 -11.22 2.23
CA LEU A 155 7.94 -11.80 1.51
C LEU A 155 8.85 -12.61 2.44
N ALA A 156 9.54 -13.63 1.93
CA ALA A 156 10.59 -14.30 2.67
C ALA A 156 11.77 -13.34 2.90
N SER A 157 12.26 -13.29 4.14
CA SER A 157 13.35 -12.40 4.56
C SER A 157 14.62 -13.15 4.94
N ASP A 158 14.88 -14.27 4.27
CA ASP A 158 15.99 -15.21 4.52
C ASP A 158 17.15 -15.06 3.51
N GLY A 159 17.18 -13.93 2.79
CA GLY A 159 18.09 -13.68 1.69
C GLY A 159 17.52 -14.04 0.31
N THR A 160 16.25 -14.45 0.23
CA THR A 160 15.54 -14.65 -1.03
C THR A 160 15.54 -13.37 -1.88
N VAL A 161 15.90 -13.52 -3.16
CA VAL A 161 15.88 -12.44 -4.15
C VAL A 161 14.54 -12.45 -4.87
N TYR A 162 13.85 -11.31 -4.89
CA TYR A 162 12.64 -11.10 -5.66
C TYR A 162 12.94 -10.18 -6.85
N TYR A 163 12.44 -10.58 -8.01
CA TYR A 163 12.55 -9.87 -9.28
C TYR A 163 11.20 -9.29 -9.64
N TYR A 164 11.19 -8.02 -10.03
CA TYR A 164 9.99 -7.25 -10.29
C TYR A 164 10.00 -6.73 -11.72
N SER A 165 8.87 -6.85 -12.40
CA SER A 165 8.60 -6.23 -13.69
C SER A 165 7.48 -5.21 -13.50
N LEU A 166 7.79 -3.94 -13.72
CA LEU A 166 6.81 -2.84 -13.72
C LEU A 166 6.54 -2.40 -15.15
N LEU A 167 5.26 -2.30 -15.50
CA LEU A 167 4.79 -1.83 -16.81
C LEU A 167 3.64 -0.85 -16.62
N SER A 168 3.39 -0.04 -17.63
CA SER A 168 2.12 0.67 -17.78
C SER A 168 1.29 0.03 -18.90
N PHE A 169 -0.02 0.27 -18.89
CA PHE A 169 -0.91 -0.19 -19.95
C PHE A 169 -2.03 0.80 -20.23
N ASP A 170 -2.59 0.73 -21.44
CA ASP A 170 -3.68 1.59 -21.90
C ASP A 170 -5.07 0.92 -21.75
N SER A 171 -6.14 1.60 -22.19
CA SER A 171 -7.51 1.05 -22.10
C SER A 171 -7.77 -0.19 -22.96
N HIS A 172 -6.84 -0.59 -23.83
CA HIS A 172 -6.92 -1.77 -24.68
C HIS A 172 -5.94 -2.87 -24.23
N PHE A 173 -5.29 -2.71 -23.07
CA PHE A 173 -4.25 -3.60 -22.58
C PHE A 173 -3.09 -3.76 -23.56
N ARG A 174 -2.69 -2.70 -24.24
CA ARG A 174 -1.35 -2.60 -24.82
C ARG A 174 -0.39 -2.27 -23.70
N TYR A 175 0.77 -2.91 -23.66
CA TYR A 175 1.74 -2.75 -22.56
C TYR A 175 2.98 -1.98 -23.00
N SER A 176 3.55 -1.18 -22.10
CA SER A 176 4.84 -0.53 -22.33
C SER A 176 6.00 -1.53 -22.33
N ASP A 177 7.21 -1.06 -22.63
CA ASP A 177 8.43 -1.78 -22.26
C ASP A 177 8.53 -1.96 -20.74
N ILE A 178 9.24 -3.01 -20.31
CA ILE A 178 9.38 -3.38 -18.90
C ILE A 178 10.48 -2.55 -18.23
N VAL A 179 10.17 -2.08 -17.02
CA VAL A 179 11.18 -1.63 -16.06
C VAL A 179 11.42 -2.75 -15.05
N ALA A 180 12.58 -3.41 -15.15
CA ALA A 180 12.92 -4.54 -14.31
C ALA A 180 13.82 -4.09 -13.15
N GLU A 181 13.45 -4.48 -11.94
CA GLU A 181 14.24 -4.25 -10.73
C GLU A 181 14.27 -5.52 -9.87
N LYS A 182 15.14 -5.55 -8.86
CA LYS A 182 15.17 -6.64 -7.89
C LYS A 182 15.44 -6.13 -6.49
N ALA A 183 14.90 -6.82 -5.50
CA ALA A 183 15.16 -6.53 -4.10
C ALA A 183 15.37 -7.82 -3.31
N ILE A 184 16.06 -7.66 -2.19
CA ILE A 184 16.16 -8.65 -1.13
C ILE A 184 15.51 -7.99 0.08
N PRO A 185 14.36 -8.49 0.57
CA PRO A 185 13.74 -7.98 1.78
C PRO A 185 14.73 -8.03 2.94
N GLU A 186 14.68 -7.03 3.81
CA GLU A 186 15.53 -7.03 5.01
C GLU A 186 15.11 -8.16 5.94
N GLU A 187 16.05 -8.70 6.72
CA GLU A 187 15.72 -9.72 7.71
C GLU A 187 14.69 -9.18 8.70
N ARG A 188 13.60 -9.93 8.90
CA ARG A 188 12.61 -9.58 9.91
C ARG A 188 13.23 -9.58 11.30
N GLN A 189 12.97 -8.49 12.03
CA GLN A 189 13.39 -8.40 13.42
C GLN A 189 12.68 -9.48 14.24
N LYS A 190 13.45 -10.17 15.08
CA LYS A 190 12.97 -11.28 15.90
C LYS A 190 12.97 -10.87 17.35
N HIS A 191 11.84 -11.03 18.01
CA HIS A 191 11.66 -10.68 19.41
C HIS A 191 11.14 -11.86 20.20
N LYS A 192 11.39 -11.84 21.50
CA LYS A 192 10.97 -12.91 22.40
C LYS A 192 9.60 -12.66 23.02
N TYR A 193 9.26 -11.39 23.24
CA TYR A 193 8.05 -10.98 23.91
C TYR A 193 7.23 -10.08 23.02
N PHE A 194 5.92 -10.30 23.00
CA PHE A 194 4.96 -9.51 22.26
C PHE A 194 3.76 -9.20 23.13
N ARG A 195 3.15 -8.03 22.96
CA ARG A 195 1.89 -7.65 23.61
C ARG A 195 0.88 -7.24 22.57
N PHE A 196 -0.30 -7.87 22.61
CA PHE A 196 -1.47 -7.41 21.89
C PHE A 196 -2.23 -6.42 22.76
N HIS A 197 -2.28 -5.15 22.36
CA HIS A 197 -2.91 -4.06 23.08
C HIS A 197 -4.32 -3.80 22.53
N ILE A 198 -5.24 -3.54 23.47
CA ILE A 198 -6.53 -2.91 23.17
C ILE A 198 -6.46 -1.48 23.64
N ASP A 199 -6.44 -0.54 22.69
CA ASP A 199 -6.35 0.89 22.95
C ASP A 199 -7.74 1.50 23.21
N SER A 200 -8.74 1.03 22.47
CA SER A 200 -10.14 1.43 22.70
C SER A 200 -11.13 0.34 22.29
N ILE A 201 -12.37 0.53 22.74
CA ILE A 201 -13.51 -0.31 22.39
C ILE A 201 -14.71 0.53 21.90
N TYR A 202 -15.43 -0.02 20.93
CA TYR A 202 -16.71 0.47 20.43
C TYR A 202 -17.90 -0.12 21.20
N GLY A 203 -19.00 0.63 21.29
CA GLY A 203 -20.29 0.16 21.85
C GLY A 203 -20.56 0.51 23.32
N CYS A 204 -19.66 1.24 23.98
CA CYS A 204 -19.83 1.64 25.39
C CYS A 204 -20.69 2.91 25.56
N THR A 205 -22.01 2.77 25.47
CA THR A 205 -22.93 3.94 25.55
C THR A 205 -23.46 4.24 26.94
N ASP A 206 -23.32 3.32 27.90
CA ASP A 206 -23.90 3.46 29.24
C ASP A 206 -22.80 3.69 30.31
N PRO A 207 -22.68 4.91 30.87
CA PRO A 207 -21.64 5.23 31.85
C PRO A 207 -21.83 4.54 33.21
N TYR A 208 -22.96 3.86 33.45
CA TYR A 208 -23.20 3.13 34.69
C TYR A 208 -22.61 1.72 34.69
N TYR A 209 -22.16 1.23 33.54
CA TYR A 209 -21.53 -0.08 33.42
C TYR A 209 -20.04 0.06 33.13
N GLU A 210 -19.27 -0.90 33.63
CA GLU A 210 -17.84 -0.98 33.40
C GLU A 210 -17.62 -1.69 32.07
N PRO A 211 -17.37 -0.97 30.96
CA PRO A 211 -17.28 -1.62 29.66
C PRO A 211 -16.00 -2.45 29.60
N ARG A 212 -16.10 -3.60 28.95
CA ARG A 212 -15.02 -4.58 28.82
C ARG A 212 -14.86 -4.95 27.35
N ALA A 213 -13.64 -5.07 26.86
CA ALA A 213 -13.37 -5.59 25.55
C ALA A 213 -13.74 -7.08 25.48
N TYR A 214 -14.34 -7.48 24.38
CA TYR A 214 -14.70 -8.87 24.09
C TYR A 214 -14.01 -9.33 22.82
N THR A 215 -13.16 -10.35 22.96
CA THR A 215 -12.41 -10.94 21.84
C THR A 215 -12.51 -12.45 21.92
N GLU A 216 -12.89 -13.09 20.82
CA GLU A 216 -13.09 -14.55 20.76
C GLU A 216 -11.83 -15.28 20.37
N GLU A 217 -11.10 -14.76 19.38
CA GLU A 217 -9.98 -15.48 18.81
C GLU A 217 -8.87 -14.51 18.39
N LEU A 218 -7.63 -14.91 18.68
CA LEU A 218 -6.41 -14.28 18.19
C LEU A 218 -5.53 -15.35 17.53
N SER A 219 -5.24 -15.17 16.25
CA SER A 219 -4.26 -15.97 15.51
C SER A 219 -3.04 -15.13 15.17
N LEU A 220 -1.89 -15.78 15.08
CA LEU A 220 -0.60 -15.12 14.80
C LEU A 220 -0.14 -15.47 13.39
N PHE A 221 0.37 -14.48 12.67
CA PHE A 221 1.04 -14.69 11.39
C PHE A 221 2.55 -14.73 11.64
N LEU A 222 3.15 -15.89 11.44
CA LEU A 222 4.56 -16.16 11.71
C LEU A 222 5.16 -16.81 10.47
N ASP A 223 6.34 -16.38 10.05
CA ASP A 223 7.09 -17.00 8.94
C ASP A 223 6.26 -17.17 7.64
N GLY A 224 5.30 -16.27 7.39
CA GLY A 224 4.46 -16.28 6.19
C GLY A 224 3.21 -17.18 6.26
N GLU A 225 2.91 -17.76 7.42
CA GLU A 225 1.74 -18.62 7.61
C GLU A 225 0.89 -18.21 8.82
N TRP A 226 -0.41 -18.48 8.72
CA TRP A 226 -1.36 -18.30 9.82
C TRP A 226 -1.31 -19.48 10.79
N TYR A 227 -1.11 -19.18 12.06
CA TYR A 227 -1.11 -20.18 13.12
C TYR A 227 -2.16 -19.87 14.19
N GLN A 228 -2.98 -20.87 14.48
CA GLN A 228 -3.77 -20.90 15.70
C GLN A 228 -2.86 -21.27 16.86
N VAL A 229 -2.95 -20.50 17.95
CA VAL A 229 -2.18 -20.76 19.16
C VAL A 229 -2.95 -21.74 20.03
N ILE A 230 -2.26 -22.76 20.55
CA ILE A 230 -2.87 -23.75 21.44
C ILE A 230 -2.24 -23.59 22.82
N ILE A 231 -3.05 -23.34 23.85
CA ILE A 231 -2.60 -23.08 25.22
C ILE A 231 -3.33 -23.98 26.22
N ASP A 232 -2.60 -24.48 27.22
CA ASP A 232 -3.14 -25.22 28.35
C ASP A 232 -3.70 -24.29 29.46
N SER A 233 -4.25 -24.89 30.51
CA SER A 233 -4.79 -24.14 31.65
C SER A 233 -3.73 -23.34 32.42
N GLU A 234 -2.45 -23.72 32.33
CA GLU A 234 -1.32 -23.02 32.97
C GLU A 234 -0.82 -21.83 32.15
N GLY A 235 -1.36 -21.62 30.94
CA GLY A 235 -0.91 -20.56 30.05
C GLY A 235 0.28 -20.93 29.20
N ARG A 236 0.59 -22.22 29.08
CA ARG A 236 1.71 -22.72 28.29
C ARG A 236 1.18 -23.38 27.03
N GLY A 237 1.90 -23.22 25.94
CA GLY A 237 1.39 -23.64 24.65
C GLY A 237 2.46 -23.80 23.60
N SER A 238 2.01 -23.97 22.37
CA SER A 238 2.89 -23.90 21.21
C SER A 238 2.21 -23.26 20.01
N VAL A 239 3.00 -22.57 19.20
CA VAL A 239 2.61 -21.99 17.91
C VAL A 239 3.76 -22.19 16.93
N ALA A 240 3.48 -22.65 15.71
CA ALA A 240 4.52 -22.99 14.71
C ALA A 240 5.64 -23.92 15.25
N GLY A 241 5.30 -24.85 16.15
CA GLY A 241 6.26 -25.74 16.81
C GLY A 241 7.14 -25.10 17.89
N LYS A 242 6.97 -23.81 18.16
CA LYS A 242 7.69 -23.05 19.19
C LYS A 242 6.88 -23.02 20.47
N SER A 243 7.54 -23.24 21.61
CA SER A 243 6.87 -23.17 22.90
C SER A 243 6.58 -21.72 23.26
N ILE A 244 5.41 -21.46 23.85
CA ILE A 244 5.03 -20.13 24.32
C ILE A 244 4.46 -20.17 25.73
N SER A 245 4.40 -19.01 26.36
CA SER A 245 3.55 -18.75 27.51
C SER A 245 2.78 -17.45 27.35
N VAL A 246 1.54 -17.41 27.86
CA VAL A 246 0.66 -16.25 27.77
C VAL A 246 0.28 -15.74 29.15
N ARG A 247 0.30 -14.41 29.31
CA ARG A 247 -0.14 -13.72 30.53
C ARG A 247 -0.96 -12.47 30.19
N SER A 248 -1.91 -12.12 31.04
CA SER A 248 -2.67 -10.87 30.93
C SER A 248 -2.01 -9.75 31.75
N SER A 249 -2.26 -8.50 31.34
CA SER A 249 -1.95 -7.27 32.08
C SER A 249 -2.61 -7.14 33.47
N VAL A 250 -3.50 -8.07 33.81
CA VAL A 250 -4.50 -7.98 34.88
C VAL A 250 -4.77 -9.36 35.45
N GLY A 251 -4.85 -9.45 36.78
CA GLY A 251 -4.89 -10.72 37.53
C GLY A 251 -6.11 -11.60 37.29
N ASP A 252 -5.97 -12.86 37.72
CA ASP A 252 -6.83 -14.04 37.48
C ASP A 252 -8.34 -13.88 37.82
N LEU A 253 -9.07 -13.06 37.07
CA LEU A 253 -10.51 -13.25 36.94
C LEU A 253 -10.73 -14.36 35.90
N ALA A 254 -11.59 -15.34 36.21
CA ALA A 254 -11.71 -16.59 35.45
C ALA A 254 -11.97 -16.44 33.93
N ASN A 255 -12.52 -15.29 33.48
CA ASN A 255 -12.78 -14.97 32.07
C ASN A 255 -11.92 -13.81 31.53
N SER A 256 -11.01 -13.25 32.34
CA SER A 256 -10.08 -12.18 31.93
C SER A 256 -8.65 -12.66 31.73
N ASP A 257 -8.44 -13.96 31.87
CA ASP A 257 -7.19 -14.62 31.54
C ASP A 257 -6.96 -14.53 30.02
N ALA A 258 -5.83 -13.94 29.62
CA ALA A 258 -5.46 -13.76 28.21
C ALA A 258 -5.40 -15.07 27.43
N LYS A 259 -5.28 -16.22 28.12
CA LYS A 259 -5.38 -17.55 27.50
C LYS A 259 -6.69 -17.77 26.75
N ALA A 260 -7.77 -17.10 27.15
CA ALA A 260 -9.07 -17.20 26.49
C ALA A 260 -9.04 -16.66 25.04
N LEU A 261 -8.07 -15.83 24.67
CA LEU A 261 -7.86 -15.40 23.27
C LEU A 261 -7.47 -16.54 22.34
N PHE A 262 -6.96 -17.64 22.91
CA PHE A 262 -6.37 -18.76 22.18
C PHE A 262 -7.13 -20.06 22.44
N ASP A 263 -8.30 -19.98 23.07
CA ASP A 263 -9.20 -21.10 23.31
C ASP A 263 -10.51 -20.82 22.60
N SER A 264 -10.76 -21.47 21.46
CA SER A 264 -11.97 -21.28 20.65
C SER A 264 -13.27 -21.65 21.36
N SER A 265 -13.20 -22.27 22.55
CA SER A 265 -14.37 -22.55 23.40
C SER A 265 -14.69 -21.42 24.39
N ARG A 266 -13.83 -20.39 24.46
CA ARG A 266 -13.93 -19.28 25.39
C ARG A 266 -13.79 -17.96 24.66
N SER A 267 -14.06 -16.89 25.38
CA SER A 267 -13.88 -15.54 24.90
C SER A 267 -13.16 -14.77 25.98
N TRP A 268 -12.18 -13.99 25.57
CA TRP A 268 -11.48 -13.11 26.47
C TRP A 268 -12.32 -11.86 26.75
N ILE A 269 -12.49 -11.59 28.04
CA ILE A 269 -13.18 -10.41 28.55
C ILE A 269 -12.16 -9.58 29.30
N SER A 270 -11.84 -8.39 28.79
CA SER A 270 -10.92 -7.50 29.49
C SER A 270 -11.47 -7.11 30.87
N PRO A 271 -10.61 -6.62 31.78
CA PRO A 271 -11.08 -5.85 32.92
C PRO A 271 -11.81 -4.58 32.48
N PRO A 272 -12.52 -3.93 33.41
CA PRO A 272 -13.07 -2.59 33.24
C PRO A 272 -12.12 -1.57 32.60
N VAL A 273 -12.61 -0.88 31.58
CA VAL A 273 -11.89 0.12 30.78
C VAL A 273 -12.64 1.48 30.85
N PHE A 274 -12.43 2.34 31.85
CA PHE A 274 -13.07 3.70 31.95
C PHE A 274 -12.06 4.80 31.56
N VAL A 275 -12.35 6.05 31.09
CA VAL A 275 -13.56 6.93 31.05
C VAL A 275 -13.59 7.90 29.81
N GLU A 276 -14.81 8.39 29.48
CA GLU A 276 -15.23 9.60 28.73
C GLU A 276 -14.92 9.73 27.21
N ASN A 277 -15.99 9.65 26.40
CA ASN A 277 -16.08 9.89 24.95
C ASN A 277 -15.10 9.06 24.09
N HIS A 278 -15.56 7.88 23.67
CA HIS A 278 -14.78 6.71 23.25
C HIS A 278 -14.05 6.08 24.45
N CYS A 279 -14.30 4.80 24.73
CA CYS A 279 -13.75 4.13 25.91
C CYS A 279 -12.28 3.76 25.69
N ASN A 280 -11.44 4.80 25.65
CA ASN A 280 -10.00 4.66 25.65
C ASN A 280 -9.58 3.93 26.93
N ALA A 281 -8.66 2.99 26.78
CA ALA A 281 -8.12 2.25 27.90
C ALA A 281 -7.21 3.13 28.76
N ASN A 282 -7.70 3.55 29.93
CA ASN A 282 -6.90 4.31 30.90
C ASN A 282 -5.73 3.49 31.51
N ALA A 283 -5.79 2.17 31.41
CA ALA A 283 -4.71 1.27 31.72
C ALA A 283 -4.46 0.37 30.51
N PRO A 284 -3.19 0.06 30.17
CA PRO A 284 -2.90 -0.77 29.01
C PRO A 284 -3.49 -2.17 29.23
N VAL A 285 -4.57 -2.46 28.51
CA VAL A 285 -5.17 -3.78 28.46
C VAL A 285 -4.43 -4.55 27.39
N PHE A 286 -3.55 -5.46 27.82
CA PHE A 286 -2.82 -6.32 26.90
C PHE A 286 -2.87 -7.80 27.28
N ALA A 287 -2.69 -8.62 26.24
CA ALA A 287 -2.28 -10.00 26.31
C ALA A 287 -0.83 -10.11 25.89
N GLU A 288 0.03 -10.61 26.77
CA GLU A 288 1.44 -10.83 26.47
C GLU A 288 1.68 -12.27 26.07
N VAL A 289 2.40 -12.45 24.96
CA VAL A 289 2.88 -13.73 24.44
C VAL A 289 4.41 -13.75 24.56
N GLN A 290 4.94 -14.69 25.33
CA GLN A 290 6.36 -14.95 25.44
C GLN A 290 6.71 -16.23 24.67
N PHE A 291 7.66 -16.13 23.76
CA PHE A 291 8.21 -17.28 23.04
C PHE A 291 9.43 -17.86 23.74
N SER A 292 9.67 -19.17 23.56
CA SER A 292 10.88 -19.83 24.06
C SER A 292 12.15 -19.35 23.36
N GLU A 293 12.03 -18.90 22.12
CA GLU A 293 13.08 -18.35 21.27
C GLU A 293 12.55 -17.13 20.49
N PRO A 294 13.41 -16.19 20.04
CA PRO A 294 12.96 -15.04 19.26
C PRO A 294 12.27 -15.44 17.95
N VAL A 295 11.18 -14.75 17.62
CA VAL A 295 10.39 -14.96 16.39
C VAL A 295 10.09 -13.65 15.69
N ALA A 296 9.85 -13.71 14.39
CA ALA A 296 9.34 -12.59 13.62
C ALA A 296 7.81 -12.68 13.56
N LEU A 297 7.12 -11.86 14.36
CA LEU A 297 5.68 -11.67 14.25
C LEU A 297 5.40 -10.66 13.14
N THR A 298 4.61 -11.08 12.15
CA THR A 298 4.39 -10.34 10.89
C THR A 298 2.92 -10.09 10.61
N GLY A 299 2.07 -10.32 11.60
CA GLY A 299 0.65 -10.15 11.45
C GLY A 299 -0.15 -10.82 12.57
N TYR A 300 -1.41 -10.46 12.64
CA TYR A 300 -2.39 -11.10 13.50
C TYR A 300 -3.77 -11.07 12.84
N ARG A 301 -4.58 -12.06 13.20
CA ARG A 301 -6.01 -12.09 12.90
C ARG A 301 -6.72 -12.06 14.23
N VAL A 302 -7.68 -11.14 14.35
CA VAL A 302 -8.50 -11.02 15.54
C VAL A 302 -9.96 -11.15 15.15
N ARG A 303 -10.69 -11.99 15.89
CA ARG A 303 -12.16 -12.07 15.84
C ARG A 303 -12.70 -11.42 17.10
N ALA A 304 -13.29 -10.25 16.94
CA ALA A 304 -14.21 -9.76 17.96
C ALA A 304 -15.49 -10.58 17.85
N GLY A 305 -16.08 -10.94 18.98
CA GLY A 305 -17.15 -11.92 18.92
C GLY A 305 -18.46 -11.42 18.36
N ASP A 306 -19.22 -12.38 17.83
CA ASP A 306 -20.49 -12.13 17.14
C ASP A 306 -21.55 -11.73 18.18
N TYR A 307 -21.85 -10.44 18.22
CA TYR A 307 -22.66 -9.82 19.27
C TYR A 307 -24.16 -10.19 19.19
N ILE A 308 -24.54 -10.95 18.17
CA ILE A 308 -25.92 -11.29 17.87
C ILE A 308 -26.13 -12.74 18.31
N ASP A 309 -26.90 -12.94 19.39
CA ASP A 309 -27.32 -14.30 19.74
C ASP A 309 -28.09 -14.92 18.55
N GLN A 310 -28.22 -16.25 18.50
CA GLN A 310 -28.93 -16.97 17.43
C GLN A 310 -30.42 -16.55 17.26
N ARG A 311 -30.92 -15.67 18.13
CA ARG A 311 -32.30 -15.14 18.15
C ARG A 311 -32.38 -13.67 17.73
N GLY A 312 -31.26 -13.04 17.36
CA GLY A 312 -31.22 -11.64 16.93
C GLY A 312 -31.29 -10.62 18.06
N TYR A 313 -31.12 -11.03 19.32
CA TYR A 313 -31.18 -10.12 20.47
C TYR A 313 -29.77 -9.76 20.96
N THR A 314 -29.50 -8.46 21.04
CA THR A 314 -28.29 -7.88 21.62
C THR A 314 -28.40 -7.82 23.15
N LEU A 315 -28.53 -8.98 23.81
CA LEU A 315 -28.80 -9.04 25.25
C LEU A 315 -27.65 -8.54 26.14
N TYR A 316 -26.50 -8.18 25.57
CA TYR A 316 -25.31 -7.80 26.32
C TYR A 316 -24.72 -6.42 26.01
N GLU A 317 -25.38 -5.59 25.17
CA GLU A 317 -24.93 -4.25 24.68
C GLU A 317 -24.39 -3.32 25.77
N LYS A 318 -24.78 -3.56 27.01
CA LYS A 318 -24.44 -2.74 28.16
C LYS A 318 -23.07 -3.02 28.79
N TYR A 319 -22.49 -4.21 28.61
CA TYR A 319 -21.31 -4.62 29.38
C TYR A 319 -20.05 -4.87 28.55
N TYR A 320 -20.20 -5.20 27.27
CA TYR A 320 -19.09 -5.61 26.42
C TYR A 320 -19.01 -4.75 25.16
N GLY A 321 -17.82 -4.22 24.89
CA GLY A 321 -17.49 -3.51 23.67
C GLY A 321 -16.58 -4.32 22.76
N GLN A 322 -16.65 -4.05 21.47
CA GLN A 322 -15.74 -4.64 20.48
C GLN A 322 -14.46 -3.81 20.44
N PRO A 323 -13.26 -4.41 20.36
CA PRO A 323 -12.05 -3.64 20.09
C PRO A 323 -12.22 -2.85 18.78
N ASP A 324 -11.91 -1.56 18.81
CA ASP A 324 -11.93 -0.68 17.63
C ASP A 324 -10.57 -0.01 17.36
N LYS A 325 -9.68 0.00 18.37
CA LYS A 325 -8.27 0.32 18.19
C LYS A 325 -7.39 -0.69 18.90
N VAL A 326 -6.49 -1.32 18.15
CA VAL A 326 -5.56 -2.32 18.64
C VAL A 326 -4.20 -2.17 17.98
N HIS A 327 -3.15 -2.62 18.66
CA HIS A 327 -1.80 -2.72 18.09
C HIS A 327 -0.98 -3.80 18.80
N TRP A 328 0.21 -4.08 18.27
CA TRP A 328 1.21 -4.92 18.91
C TRP A 328 2.41 -4.11 19.38
N GLU A 329 2.97 -4.51 20.52
CA GLU A 329 4.30 -4.11 20.98
C GLU A 329 5.23 -5.32 21.00
N PHE A 330 6.54 -5.09 20.91
CA PHE A 330 7.57 -6.11 21.09
C PHE A 330 8.58 -5.72 22.17
N SER A 331 9.26 -6.73 22.71
CA SER A 331 10.38 -6.57 23.63
C SER A 331 11.37 -7.74 23.52
N ASP A 332 12.65 -7.45 23.75
CA ASP A 332 13.72 -8.46 23.83
C ASP A 332 13.96 -8.95 25.25
N ASP A 333 13.71 -8.11 26.25
CA ASP A 333 13.96 -8.37 27.68
C ASP A 333 12.69 -8.54 28.52
N GLY A 334 11.53 -8.13 27.98
CA GLY A 334 10.24 -8.12 28.67
C GLY A 334 10.02 -6.87 29.54
N GLU A 335 10.96 -5.92 29.53
CA GLU A 335 10.94 -4.69 30.33
C GLU A 335 10.70 -3.46 29.46
N MET A 336 11.42 -3.31 28.34
CA MET A 336 11.26 -2.19 27.41
C MET A 336 10.41 -2.60 26.21
N TRP A 337 9.36 -1.84 25.93
CA TRP A 337 8.37 -2.17 24.92
C TRP A 337 8.35 -1.11 23.83
N ASN A 338 8.31 -1.56 22.57
CA ASN A 338 8.22 -0.70 21.40
C ASN A 338 6.99 -1.11 20.58
N ALA A 339 6.19 -0.13 20.15
CA ALA A 339 5.07 -0.36 19.27
C ALA A 339 5.55 -0.80 17.87
N ILE A 340 4.85 -1.77 17.29
CA ILE A 340 4.96 -2.14 15.87
C ILE A 340 4.04 -1.22 15.10
N ILE A 341 4.60 -0.19 14.45
CA ILE A 341 3.83 0.88 13.79
C ILE A 341 2.86 0.34 12.73
N ASP A 342 3.23 -0.71 12.02
CA ASP A 342 2.38 -1.29 10.96
C ASP A 342 1.34 -2.31 11.49
N SER A 343 1.29 -2.52 12.81
CA SER A 343 0.30 -3.41 13.45
C SER A 343 -0.99 -2.68 13.88
N TYR A 344 -1.02 -1.34 13.78
CA TYR A 344 -2.16 -0.55 14.21
C TYR A 344 -3.37 -0.81 13.33
N LEU A 345 -4.49 -1.08 14.00
CA LEU A 345 -5.82 -1.11 13.39
C LEU A 345 -6.67 -0.06 14.08
N ASP A 346 -7.27 0.84 13.29
CA ASP A 346 -8.16 1.91 13.76
C ASP A 346 -9.51 1.80 13.03
N ASP A 347 -10.16 0.65 13.22
CA ASP A 347 -11.48 0.34 12.67
C ASP A 347 -12.21 -0.66 13.58
N ILE A 348 -13.54 -0.62 13.56
CA ILE A 348 -14.37 -1.48 14.39
C ILE A 348 -14.27 -2.93 13.89
N ILE A 349 -13.87 -3.82 14.79
CA ILE A 349 -13.73 -5.24 14.48
C ILE A 349 -15.13 -5.88 14.59
N TYR A 350 -15.84 -5.99 13.47
CA TYR A 350 -17.13 -6.69 13.40
C TYR A 350 -17.01 -8.15 12.96
N GLN A 351 -15.90 -8.50 12.32
CA GLN A 351 -15.64 -9.80 11.71
C GLN A 351 -14.16 -10.16 11.92
N ASP A 352 -13.72 -11.24 11.28
CA ASP A 352 -12.29 -11.57 11.20
C ASP A 352 -11.55 -10.41 10.52
N THR A 353 -10.76 -9.68 11.30
CA THR A 353 -9.87 -8.64 10.79
C THR A 353 -8.44 -9.17 10.79
N GLU A 354 -7.79 -9.05 9.65
CA GLU A 354 -6.41 -9.46 9.43
C GLU A 354 -5.53 -8.23 9.22
N VAL A 355 -4.39 -8.21 9.90
CA VAL A 355 -3.33 -7.22 9.70
C VAL A 355 -2.05 -7.99 9.46
N ILE A 356 -1.35 -7.70 8.36
CA ILE A 356 -0.07 -8.29 7.97
C ILE A 356 0.90 -7.14 7.69
N TRP A 357 2.13 -7.23 8.20
CA TRP A 357 3.22 -6.26 7.98
C TRP A 357 4.51 -6.94 7.51
#